data_AF-A0A6N4XFS3-F1
#
_entry.id   AF-A0A6N4XFS3-F1
#
_cell.length_a   1.000
_cell.length_b   1.000
_cell.length_c   1.000
_cell.angle_alpha   90.00
_cell.angle_beta   90.00
_cell.angle_gamma   90.00
#
_symmetry.space_group_name_H-M   'P 1'
#
loop_
_entity.id
_entity.type
_entity.pdbx_description
1 polymer ?
#
loop_
_entity_poly.entity_id
_entity_poly.type
_entity_poly.pdbx_seq_one_letter_code
_entity_poly.pdbx_strand_id
1 'polypeptide(L)' 'MKLSKKLKEWLKPDDKKSELSMALKISRSTLSRWMNKTPENLSRLDRIEKIKELSGLSQEDMFENDKVNLVQS' A
#
# COMPACT_ATOMS: atom_id res chain seq x y z
N MET A 1 7.82 -3.03 8.49
CA MET A 1 6.70 -3.21 7.55
C MET A 1 7.11 -2.69 6.18
N LYS A 2 6.83 -3.44 5.11
CA LYS A 2 7.09 -3.02 3.72
C LYS A 2 5.83 -3.22 2.88
N LEU A 3 5.59 -2.34 1.91
CA LEU A 3 4.53 -2.54 0.93
C LEU A 3 4.95 -3.63 -0.05
N SER A 4 4.02 -4.51 -0.38
CA SER A 4 4.23 -5.57 -1.35
C SER A 4 4.54 -5.01 -2.75
N LYS A 5 5.11 -5.85 -3.60
CA LYS A 5 5.25 -5.55 -5.02
C LYS A 5 3.89 -5.32 -5.69
N LYS A 6 2.85 -6.09 -5.31
CA LYS A 6 1.50 -5.98 -5.90
C LYS A 6 0.92 -4.57 -5.70
N LEU A 7 0.94 -4.07 -4.47
CA LEU A 7 0.42 -2.74 -4.17
C LEU A 7 1.24 -1.64 -4.85
N LYS A 8 2.57 -1.79 -4.92
CA LYS A 8 3.44 -0.83 -5.63
C LYS A 8 3.17 -0.78 -7.13
N GLU A 9 2.94 -1.92 -7.78
CA GLU A 9 2.58 -1.97 -9.20
C GLU A 9 1.19 -1.37 -9.45
N TRP A 10 0.21 -1.66 -8.59
CA TRP A 10 -1.11 -1.04 -8.68
C TRP A 10 -1.05 0.49 -8.50
N LEU A 11 -0.17 0.97 -7.61
CA LEU A 11 0.11 2.40 -7.40
C LEU A 11 1.14 2.96 -8.38
N LYS A 12 1.56 2.26 -9.43
CA LYS A 12 2.52 2.80 -10.40
C LYS A 12 1.89 3.87 -11.31
N PRO A 13 0.69 3.67 -11.87
CA PRO A 13 -0.02 4.68 -12.65
C PRO A 13 -0.37 5.93 -11.82
N ASP A 14 -0.26 7.11 -12.42
CA ASP A 14 -0.45 8.37 -11.70
C ASP A 14 -1.91 8.70 -11.38
N ASP A 15 -2.85 8.20 -12.18
CA ASP A 15 -4.29 8.22 -11.91
C ASP A 15 -4.62 7.43 -10.64
N LYS A 16 -4.07 6.23 -10.46
CA LYS A 16 -4.28 5.40 -9.25
C LYS A 16 -3.75 6.03 -7.98
N LYS A 17 -2.56 6.63 -8.06
CA LYS A 17 -2.05 7.40 -6.92
C LYS A 17 -2.91 8.66 -6.66
N SER A 18 -3.47 9.27 -7.70
CA SER A 18 -4.37 10.42 -7.55
C SER A 18 -5.67 10.01 -6.86
N GLU A 19 -6.31 8.98 -7.37
CA GLU A 19 -7.52 8.35 -6.83
C GLU A 19 -7.34 8.01 -5.34
N LEU A 20 -6.27 7.29 -4.99
CA LEU A 20 -6.00 6.94 -3.59
C LEU A 20 -5.73 8.18 -2.73
N SER A 21 -4.95 9.16 -3.22
CA SER A 21 -4.67 10.37 -2.43
C SER A 21 -5.93 11.19 -2.15
N MET A 22 -6.86 11.26 -3.10
CA MET A 22 -8.16 11.93 -2.93
C MET A 22 -9.05 11.16 -1.94
N ALA A 23 -9.14 9.84 -2.07
CA ALA A 23 -9.90 8.99 -1.16
C ALA A 23 -9.41 9.09 0.29
N LEU A 24 -8.09 9.17 0.48
CA LEU A 24 -7.47 9.33 1.80
C LEU A 24 -7.41 10.78 2.30
N LYS A 25 -7.86 11.75 1.50
CA LYS A 25 -7.79 13.20 1.79
C LYS A 25 -6.37 13.66 2.16
N ILE A 26 -5.37 13.19 1.42
CA ILE A 26 -3.96 13.57 1.57
C ILE A 26 -3.40 14.10 0.26
N SER A 27 -2.27 14.82 0.33
CA SER A 27 -1.56 15.22 -0.88
C SER A 27 -0.86 14.03 -1.56
N ARG A 28 -0.63 14.15 -2.88
CA ARG A 28 0.19 13.19 -3.66
C ARG A 28 1.59 13.02 -3.06
N SER A 29 2.19 14.11 -2.61
CA SER A 29 3.52 14.10 -1.97
C SER A 29 3.51 13.32 -0.65
N THR A 30 2.42 13.39 0.12
CA THR A 30 2.24 12.62 1.35
C THR A 30 2.12 11.13 1.03
N LEU A 31 1.31 10.76 0.03
CA LEU A 31 1.19 9.37 -0.42
C LEU A 31 2.55 8.81 -0.87
N SER A 32 3.29 9.54 -1.70
CA SER A 32 4.64 9.15 -2.13
C SER A 32 5.61 9.00 -0.96
N ARG A 33 5.52 9.85 0.07
CA ARG A 33 6.33 9.72 1.29
C ARG A 33 5.95 8.45 2.05
N TRP A 34 4.66 8.15 2.19
CA TRP A 34 4.20 6.94 2.87
C TRP A 34 4.67 5.68 2.16
N MET A 35 4.57 5.62 0.83
CA MET A 35 5.01 4.45 0.07
C MET A 35 6.50 4.13 0.23
N ASN A 36 7.35 5.16 0.36
CA ASN A 36 8.80 5.00 0.31
C ASN A 36 9.49 5.07 1.67
N LYS A 37 8.96 5.85 2.61
CA LYS A 37 9.63 6.16 3.89
C LYS A 37 8.86 5.69 5.11
N THR A 38 7.53 5.74 5.06
CA THR A 38 6.68 5.49 6.22
C THR A 38 5.46 4.63 5.86
N PRO A 39 5.66 3.39 5.37
CA PRO A 39 4.60 2.51 4.88
C PRO A 39 3.61 2.07 5.97
N GLU A 40 4.00 2.13 7.24
CA GLU A 40 3.14 1.95 8.40
C GLU A 40 1.97 2.94 8.46
N ASN A 41 2.05 4.05 7.72
CA ASN A 41 0.88 4.90 7.58
C ASN A 41 -0.21 4.22 6.76
N LEU A 42 0.10 3.38 5.78
CA LEU A 42 -0.93 2.73 4.97
C LEU A 42 -1.57 1.52 5.68
N SER A 43 -1.04 1.10 6.83
CA SER A 43 -1.53 -0.06 7.57
C SER A 43 -2.60 0.24 8.61
N ARG A 44 -3.03 1.49 8.73
CA ARG A 44 -4.19 1.83 9.57
C ARG A 44 -5.45 1.24 8.94
N LEU A 45 -6.32 0.67 9.76
CA LEU A 45 -7.50 -0.08 9.31
C LEU A 45 -8.36 0.73 8.32
N ASP A 46 -8.61 2.01 8.62
CA ASP A 46 -9.34 2.92 7.75
C ASP A 46 -8.70 3.01 6.36
N ARG A 47 -7.37 3.04 6.27
CA ARG A 47 -6.65 3.15 5.00
C ARG A 47 -6.62 1.83 4.25
N ILE A 48 -6.43 0.71 4.96
CA ILE A 48 -6.48 -0.63 4.38
C ILE A 48 -7.84 -0.87 3.72
N GLU A 49 -8.94 -0.51 4.39
CA GLU A 49 -10.29 -0.63 3.82
C GLU A 49 -10.43 0.15 2.52
N LYS A 50 -9.96 1.41 2.47
CA LYS A 50 -10.10 2.24 1.27
C LYS A 50 -9.22 1.72 0.14
N ILE A 51 -8.01 1.24 0.44
CA ILE A 51 -7.15 0.61 -0.56
C ILE A 51 -7.82 -0.67 -1.07
N LYS A 52 -8.43 -1.48 -0.21
CA LYS A 52 -9.15 -2.70 -0.59
C LYS A 52 -10.34 -2.40 -1.49
N GLU A 53 -11.14 -1.39 -1.16
CA GLU A 53 -12.28 -0.93 -1.96
C GLU A 53 -11.85 -0.50 -3.37
N LEU A 54 -10.72 0.22 -3.50
CA LEU A 54 -10.25 0.76 -4.78
C LEU A 54 -9.47 -0.25 -5.63
N SER A 55 -8.69 -1.12 -4.99
CA SER A 55 -7.74 -2.01 -5.67
C SER A 55 -8.20 -3.47 -5.75
N GLY A 56 -9.15 -3.88 -4.90
CA GLY A 56 -9.54 -5.28 -4.71
C GLY A 56 -8.50 -6.13 -3.98
N LEU A 57 -7.35 -5.57 -3.57
CA LEU A 57 -6.29 -6.31 -2.90
C LEU A 57 -6.69 -6.68 -1.46
N SER A 58 -6.34 -7.88 -1.02
CA SER A 58 -6.44 -8.24 0.40
C SER A 58 -5.37 -7.50 1.21
N GLN A 59 -5.50 -7.47 2.54
CA GLN A 59 -4.46 -6.93 3.39
C GLN A 59 -3.13 -7.69 3.23
N GLU A 60 -3.16 -9.01 3.03
CA GLU A 60 -1.93 -9.78 2.78
C GLU A 60 -1.29 -9.42 1.44
N ASP A 61 -2.09 -9.04 0.45
CA ASP A 61 -1.58 -8.57 -0.83
C ASP A 61 -0.99 -7.16 -0.76
N MET A 62 -1.31 -6.36 0.26
CA MET A 62 -0.83 -4.98 0.39
C MET A 62 0.57 -4.89 0.99
N PHE A 63 0.93 -5.84 1.86
CA PHE A 63 2.16 -5.78 2.65
C PHE A 63 2.99 -7.05 2.46
N GLU A 64 4.31 -6.90 2.52
CA GLU A 64 5.18 -8.07 2.54
C GLU A 64 4.95 -8.81 3.87
N ASN A 65 4.54 -10.08 3.79
CA ASN A 65 4.58 -10.97 4.93
C ASN A 65 6.05 -11.31 5.18
N ASP A 66 6.62 -10.89 6.32
CA ASP A 66 7.98 -11.27 6.76
C ASP A 66 8.14 -12.79 6.99
N LYS A 67 7.13 -13.60 6.66
CA LYS A 67 7.15 -15.07 6.69
C LYS A 67 7.65 -15.68 5.37
N VAL A 68 8.83 -15.29 4.88
CA VAL A 68 9.56 -16.12 3.89
C VAL A 68 11.07 -16.03 4.14
N ASN A 69 11.54 -16.83 5.09
CA ASN A 69 12.75 -17.66 4.97
C ASN A 69 12.89 -18.53 6.23
N LEU A 70 12.02 -19.53 6.35
CA LEU A 70 12.18 -20.63 7.32
C LEU A 70 11.98 -21.99 6.63
N VAL A 71 12.26 -22.10 5.34
CA VAL A 71 12.53 -23.39 4.68
C VAL A 71 13.43 -23.11 3.50
N GLN A 72 14.75 -23.31 3.67
CA GLN A 72 15.70 -23.82 2.69
C GLN A 72 17.13 -23.52 3.15
N SER A 73 17.70 -24.44 3.92
CA SER A 73 19.06 -25.01 3.78
C SER A 73 19.26 -26.06 4.86
#